data_AF-A0A2V8U528-F1
#
_entry.id   AF-A0A2V8U528-F1
#
_cell.length_a   1.000
_cell.length_b   1.000
_cell.length_c   1.000
_cell.angle_alpha   90.00
_cell.angle_beta   90.00
_cell.angle_gamma   90.00
#
_symmetry.space_group_name_H-M   'P 1'
#
loop_
_entity.id
_entity.type
_entity.pdbx_description
1 polymer ?
#
loop_
_entity_poly.entity_id
_entity_poly.type
_entity_poly.pdbx_seq_one_letter_code
_entity_poly.pdbx_strand_id
1 'polypeptide(L)'
;MFILPPLGLVLLWMRGDGSVLRRMAATAGICAIAVIELFYLYGMHVVWNGTLKPLGVSFESRARHDALLEDSRARQRAEAPQPEPPAPTPVQSAPATVTAATAVEVAEKIKPAYWTDFRGPNRAGEYAQAEILTAWPSTGLHRLWKQPIGGGYASFTVAEGRAY
;
A
#
# COMPACT_ATOMS: atom_id res chain seq x y z
N MET A 1 -11.70 -32.54 -16.67
CA MET A 1 -12.89 -32.65 -17.53
C MET A 1 -13.76 -31.43 -17.25
N PHE A 2 -13.43 -30.32 -17.89
CA PHE A 2 -14.10 -29.02 -17.74
C PHE A 2 -15.47 -29.09 -18.41
N ILE A 3 -16.53 -29.21 -17.61
CA ILE A 3 -17.89 -28.96 -18.07
C ILE A 3 -18.04 -27.44 -18.15
N LEU A 4 -18.04 -26.94 -19.39
CA LEU A 4 -18.27 -25.54 -19.69
C LEU A 4 -19.61 -25.08 -19.08
N PRO A 5 -19.62 -24.06 -18.20
CA PRO A 5 -20.84 -23.52 -17.60
C PRO A 5 -21.96 -23.11 -18.59
N PRO A 6 -21.70 -22.69 -19.86
CA PRO A 6 -22.81 -22.39 -20.78
C PRO A 6 -23.62 -23.62 -21.23
N LEU A 7 -23.04 -24.83 -21.26
CA LEU A 7 -23.74 -26.00 -21.83
C LEU A 7 -24.83 -26.56 -20.90
N GLY A 8 -24.59 -26.51 -19.58
CA GLY A 8 -25.58 -26.92 -18.57
C GLY A 8 -26.82 -26.03 -18.56
N LEU A 9 -26.64 -24.73 -18.85
CA LEU A 9 -27.72 -23.74 -18.94
C LEU A 9 -28.61 -23.98 -20.17
N VAL A 10 -28.01 -24.33 -21.31
CA VAL A 10 -28.74 -24.68 -22.54
C VAL A 10 -29.55 -25.97 -22.37
N LEU A 11 -28.95 -27.01 -21.79
CA LEU A 11 -29.62 -28.30 -21.57
C LEU A 11 -30.77 -28.21 -20.54
N LEU A 12 -30.63 -27.35 -19.53
CA LEU A 12 -31.70 -27.10 -18.54
C LEU A 12 -32.90 -26.40 -19.17
N TRP A 13 -32.69 -25.48 -20.12
CA TRP A 13 -33.75 -24.80 -20.85
C TRP A 13 -34.42 -25.66 -21.92
N MET A 14 -33.71 -26.66 -22.46
CA MET A 14 -34.26 -27.62 -23.43
C MET A 14 -35.12 -28.72 -22.78
N ARG A 15 -34.98 -28.99 -21.47
CA ARG A 15 -35.77 -30.01 -20.75
C ARG A 15 -37.10 -29.41 -20.26
N GLY A 16 -38.09 -29.43 -21.13
CA GLY A 16 -39.36 -28.70 -21.10
C GLY A 16 -40.29 -28.82 -19.88
N ASP A 17 -40.07 -29.70 -18.90
CA ASP A 17 -41.10 -30.07 -17.91
C ASP A 17 -40.82 -29.59 -16.48
N GLY A 18 -40.83 -28.28 -16.26
CA GLY A 18 -40.67 -27.69 -14.93
C GLY A 18 -41.12 -26.26 -14.84
N SER A 19 -41.70 -25.88 -13.69
CA SER A 19 -42.16 -24.51 -13.42
C SER A 19 -41.03 -23.50 -13.67
N VAL A 20 -41.39 -22.33 -14.18
CA VAL A 20 -40.46 -21.22 -14.48
C VAL A 20 -39.56 -20.90 -13.28
N LEU A 21 -40.09 -21.05 -12.06
CA LEU A 21 -39.37 -20.89 -10.80
C LEU A 21 -38.18 -21.85 -10.66
N ARG A 22 -38.35 -23.13 -11.03
CA ARG A 22 -37.27 -24.13 -10.97
C ARG A 22 -36.12 -23.79 -11.93
N ARG A 23 -36.46 -23.23 -13.10
CA ARG A 23 -35.47 -22.77 -14.09
C ARG A 23 -34.69 -21.56 -13.58
N MET A 24 -35.39 -20.57 -13.02
CA MET A 24 -34.78 -19.40 -12.39
C MET A 24 -33.84 -19.78 -11.24
N ALA A 25 -34.28 -20.69 -10.37
CA ALA A 25 -33.47 -21.18 -9.24
C ALA A 25 -32.20 -21.91 -9.71
N ALA A 26 -32.29 -22.74 -10.74
CA ALA A 26 -31.14 -23.46 -11.27
C ALA A 26 -30.15 -22.53 -12.00
N THR A 27 -30.63 -21.53 -12.75
CA THR A 27 -29.76 -20.48 -13.31
C THR A 27 -29.04 -19.70 -12.21
N ALA A 28 -29.75 -19.30 -11.15
CA ALA A 28 -29.16 -18.62 -10.01
C ALA A 28 -28.09 -19.48 -9.32
N GLY A 29 -28.32 -20.79 -9.19
CA GLY A 29 -27.35 -21.74 -8.65
C GLY A 29 -26.08 -21.84 -9.49
N ILE A 30 -26.20 -21.92 -10.82
CA ILE A 30 -25.04 -21.94 -11.73
C ILE A 30 -24.25 -20.64 -11.63
N CYS A 31 -24.93 -19.49 -11.60
CA CYS A 31 -24.28 -18.19 -11.41
C CYS A 31 -23.54 -18.12 -10.07
N ALA A 32 -24.15 -18.62 -8.99
CA ALA A 32 -23.50 -18.66 -7.67
C ALA A 32 -22.24 -19.54 -7.69
N ILE A 33 -22.31 -20.73 -8.30
CA ILE A 33 -21.14 -21.62 -8.43
C ILE A 33 -20.04 -20.95 -9.27
N ALA A 34 -20.39 -20.32 -10.38
CA ALA A 34 -19.41 -19.60 -11.22
C ALA A 34 -18.74 -18.45 -10.45
N VAL A 35 -19.49 -17.70 -9.65
CA VAL A 35 -18.93 -16.63 -8.80
C VAL A 35 -18.02 -17.22 -7.71
N ILE A 36 -18.39 -18.33 -7.09
CA ILE A 36 -17.56 -19.04 -6.11
C ILE A 36 -16.27 -19.53 -6.77
N GLU A 37 -16.35 -20.17 -7.93
CA GLU A 37 -15.19 -20.65 -8.69
C GLU A 37 -14.24 -19.48 -9.02
N LEU A 38 -14.80 -18.37 -9.50
CA LEU A 38 -14.05 -17.17 -9.84
C LEU A 38 -13.34 -16.58 -8.60
N PHE A 39 -13.98 -16.60 -7.43
CA PHE A 39 -13.41 -16.11 -6.18
C PHE A 39 -12.30 -17.03 -5.63
N TYR A 40 -12.53 -18.35 -5.61
CA TYR A 40 -11.64 -19.31 -4.95
C TYR A 40 -10.54 -19.88 -5.85
N LEU A 41 -10.82 -20.15 -7.13
CA LEU A 41 -9.82 -20.72 -8.06
C LEU A 41 -9.06 -19.64 -8.82
N TYR A 42 -9.77 -18.61 -9.29
CA TYR A 42 -9.18 -17.55 -10.10
C TYR A 42 -8.74 -16.33 -9.28
N GLY A 43 -8.93 -16.35 -7.95
CA GLY A 43 -8.47 -15.29 -7.06
C GLY A 43 -9.17 -13.95 -7.27
N MET A 44 -10.37 -13.97 -7.86
CA MET A 44 -11.18 -12.77 -8.02
C MET A 44 -11.48 -12.18 -6.66
N HIS A 45 -11.15 -10.92 -6.46
CA HIS A 45 -11.53 -10.19 -5.27
C HIS A 45 -12.11 -8.84 -5.66
N VAL A 46 -13.06 -8.40 -4.83
CA VAL A 46 -13.71 -7.11 -4.98
C VAL A 46 -12.86 -6.07 -4.26
N VAL A 47 -12.36 -5.08 -5.01
CA VAL A 47 -11.58 -3.99 -4.44
C VAL A 47 -12.52 -2.89 -3.95
N TRP A 48 -12.41 -2.56 -2.67
CA TRP A 48 -13.18 -1.47 -2.06
C TRP A 48 -12.32 -0.22 -1.95
N ASN A 49 -12.62 0.82 -2.74
CA ASN A 49 -11.86 2.06 -2.79
C ASN A 49 -12.24 3.07 -1.69
N GLY A 50 -12.70 2.59 -0.53
CA GLY A 50 -13.15 3.43 0.58
C GLY A 50 -14.47 4.19 0.34
N THR A 51 -15.03 4.12 -0.87
CA THR A 51 -16.37 4.62 -1.21
C THR A 51 -17.34 3.43 -1.23
N LEU A 52 -18.63 3.64 -0.93
CA LEU A 52 -19.70 2.61 -0.94
C LEU A 52 -19.95 1.92 -2.31
N LYS A 53 -19.06 2.07 -3.28
CA LYS A 53 -19.17 1.52 -4.63
C LYS A 53 -18.00 0.57 -4.90
N PRO A 54 -18.24 -0.75 -4.99
CA PRO A 54 -17.22 -1.68 -5.48
C PRO A 54 -17.04 -1.45 -6.98
N LEU A 55 -16.06 -0.65 -7.39
CA LEU A 55 -15.86 -0.34 -8.80
C LEU A 55 -14.83 -1.24 -9.51
N GLY A 56 -14.20 -2.18 -8.81
CA GLY A 56 -13.13 -2.99 -9.39
C GLY A 56 -13.22 -4.46 -9.01
N VAL A 57 -13.24 -5.32 -10.03
CA VAL A 57 -12.92 -6.73 -9.91
C VAL A 57 -11.45 -6.88 -10.27
N SER A 58 -10.61 -7.33 -9.33
CA SER A 58 -9.21 -7.61 -9.60
C SER A 58 -8.95 -9.12 -9.50
N PHE A 59 -8.11 -9.61 -10.40
CA PHE A 59 -7.65 -11.01 -10.45
C PHE A 59 -6.20 -11.15 -9.97
N GLU A 60 -5.57 -10.05 -9.57
CA GLU A 60 -4.18 -10.07 -9.12
C GLU A 60 -4.10 -10.50 -7.64
N SER A 61 -3.28 -11.51 -7.32
CA SER A 61 -3.15 -11.93 -5.93
C SER A 61 -2.45 -10.83 -5.12
N ARG A 62 -2.96 -10.54 -3.91
CA ARG A 62 -2.30 -9.60 -2.97
C ARG A 62 -0.82 -9.93 -2.80
N ALA A 63 -0.50 -11.23 -2.70
CA ALA A 63 0.88 -11.70 -2.55
C ALA A 63 1.81 -11.24 -3.68
N ARG A 64 1.34 -11.23 -4.93
CA ARG A 64 2.14 -10.74 -6.07
C ARG A 64 2.33 -9.23 -6.00
N HIS A 65 1.27 -8.50 -5.68
CA HIS A 65 1.33 -7.05 -5.52
C HIS A 65 2.29 -6.64 -4.38
N ASP A 66 2.19 -7.32 -3.23
CA ASP A 66 3.05 -7.09 -2.08
C ASP A 66 4.51 -7.44 -2.40
N ALA A 67 4.77 -8.54 -3.13
CA ALA A 67 6.12 -8.88 -3.58
C ALA A 67 6.72 -7.79 -4.49
N LEU A 68 5.95 -7.24 -5.43
CA LEU A 68 6.41 -6.13 -6.27
C LEU A 68 6.68 -4.85 -5.48
N LEU A 69 5.91 -4.60 -4.41
CA LEU A 69 6.16 -3.49 -3.49
C LEU A 69 7.45 -3.71 -2.70
N GLU A 70 7.69 -4.90 -2.17
CA GLU A 70 8.92 -5.22 -1.45
C GLU A 70 10.16 -5.15 -2.37
N ASP A 71 10.05 -5.63 -3.61
CA ASP A 71 11.12 -5.50 -4.61
C ASP A 71 11.45 -4.04 -4.89
N SER A 72 10.41 -3.20 -5.01
CA SER A 72 10.58 -1.75 -5.21
C SER A 72 11.28 -1.10 -4.02
N ARG A 73 10.93 -1.50 -2.78
CA ARG A 73 11.58 -1.01 -1.55
C ARG A 73 13.03 -1.47 -1.45
N ALA A 74 13.30 -2.72 -1.82
CA ALA A 74 14.65 -3.27 -1.80
C ALA A 74 15.57 -2.51 -2.78
N ARG A 75 15.09 -2.24 -3.99
CA ARG A 75 15.83 -1.43 -4.98
C ARG A 75 16.10 -0.02 -4.47
N GLN A 76 15.10 0.63 -3.87
CA GLN A 76 15.28 1.96 -3.29
C GLN A 76 16.30 1.98 -2.15
N ARG A 77 16.30 0.96 -1.29
CA ARG A 77 17.30 0.85 -0.22
C ARG A 77 18.72 0.64 -0.77
N ALA A 78 18.86 -0.10 -1.85
CA ALA A 78 20.15 -0.34 -2.49
C ALA A 78 20.68 0.89 -3.24
N GLU A 79 19.79 1.71 -3.80
CA GLU A 79 20.15 2.94 -4.52
C GLU A 79 20.28 4.17 -3.61
N ALA A 80 19.65 4.13 -2.43
CA ALA A 80 19.79 5.19 -1.43
C ALA A 80 21.28 5.35 -1.06
N PRO A 81 21.81 6.59 -1.09
CA PRO A 81 23.16 6.84 -0.62
C PRO A 81 23.29 6.35 0.82
N GLN A 82 24.10 5.31 1.03
CA GLN A 82 24.42 4.85 2.37
C GLN A 82 25.17 6.00 3.06
N PRO A 83 24.79 6.42 4.27
CA PRO A 83 25.57 7.40 5.01
C PRO A 83 27.01 6.90 5.06
N GLU A 84 27.93 7.64 4.43
CA GLU A 84 29.34 7.28 4.39
C GLU A 84 29.81 7.06 5.83
N PRO A 85 30.44 5.91 6.15
CA PRO A 85 31.14 5.75 7.41
C PRO A 85 32.12 6.92 7.54
N PRO A 86 32.17 7.63 8.69
CA PRO A 86 33.17 8.67 8.86
C PRO A 86 34.55 8.05 8.63
N ALA A 87 35.32 8.63 7.70
CA ALA A 87 36.63 8.15 7.32
C ALA A 87 37.48 7.90 8.58
N PRO A 88 38.25 6.79 8.64
CA PRO A 88 39.07 6.49 9.80
C PRO A 88 40.17 7.55 9.92
N THR A 89 39.99 8.51 10.82
CA THR A 89 41.06 9.38 11.29
C THR A 89 42.13 8.50 11.94
N PRO A 90 43.42 8.64 11.61
CA PRO A 90 44.46 7.78 12.16
C PRO A 90 44.56 8.00 13.68
N VAL A 91 44.17 6.98 14.45
CA VAL A 91 44.31 6.97 15.90
C VAL A 91 45.78 6.82 16.27
N GLN A 92 46.41 7.95 16.57
CA GLN A 92 47.75 7.99 17.15
C GLN A 92 47.69 7.37 18.56
N SER A 93 48.42 6.28 18.76
CA SER A 93 48.47 5.53 20.01
C SER A 93 49.31 6.26 21.07
N ALA A 94 48.67 6.72 22.14
CA ALA A 94 49.33 7.07 23.40
C ALA A 94 48.48 6.56 24.58
N PRO A 95 49.07 6.02 25.65
CA PRO A 95 48.41 5.10 26.55
C PRO A 95 47.45 5.79 27.53
N ALA A 96 46.48 4.98 27.97
CA ALA A 96 45.27 5.34 28.68
C ALA A 96 45.48 6.10 29.99
N THR A 97 44.70 7.19 30.12
CA THR A 97 44.17 7.63 31.41
C THR A 97 42.65 7.71 31.27
N VAL A 98 41.94 6.88 32.03
CA VAL A 98 40.48 6.82 32.06
C VAL A 98 39.95 8.13 32.62
N THR A 99 39.19 8.88 31.83
CA THR A 99 38.20 9.85 32.31
C THR A 99 37.02 9.78 31.37
N ALA A 100 35.86 9.41 31.91
CA ALA A 100 34.61 9.30 31.19
C ALA A 100 34.27 10.65 30.54
N ALA A 101 34.51 10.77 29.25
CA ALA A 101 34.00 11.86 28.42
C ALA A 101 32.77 11.34 27.69
N THR A 102 31.60 11.72 28.20
CA THR A 102 30.31 11.61 27.53
C THR A 102 30.46 12.08 26.09
N ALA A 103 30.35 11.15 25.14
CA ALA A 103 30.22 11.50 23.73
C ALA A 103 28.88 12.23 23.59
N VAL A 104 28.93 13.56 23.55
CA VAL A 104 27.78 14.37 23.16
C VAL A 104 27.65 14.19 21.65
N GLU A 105 26.90 13.17 21.27
CA GLU A 105 26.30 13.03 19.97
C GLU A 105 25.58 14.36 19.68
N VAL A 106 26.02 15.09 18.65
CA VAL A 106 25.33 16.30 18.21
C VAL A 106 24.02 15.84 17.59
N ALA A 107 23.02 15.62 18.46
CA ALA A 107 21.65 15.36 18.05
C ALA A 107 21.17 16.60 17.30
N GLU A 108 21.08 16.49 15.98
CA GLU A 108 20.36 17.46 15.16
C GLU A 108 18.97 17.63 15.79
N LYS A 109 18.67 18.84 16.28
CA LYS A 109 17.37 19.12 16.89
C LYS A 109 16.29 18.97 15.82
N ILE A 110 15.68 17.80 15.76
CA ILE A 110 14.54 17.55 14.89
C ILE A 110 13.41 18.47 15.34
N LYS A 111 12.94 19.34 14.44
CA LYS A 111 11.78 20.19 14.72
C LYS A 111 10.59 19.29 15.07
N PRO A 112 9.79 19.64 16.10
CA PRO A 112 8.61 18.86 16.43
C PRO A 112 7.71 18.76 15.20
N ALA A 113 7.32 17.52 14.87
CA ALA A 113 6.45 17.29 13.73
C ALA A 113 5.04 17.78 14.06
N TYR A 114 4.41 18.48 13.11
CA TYR A 114 3.06 19.00 13.27
C TYR A 114 1.98 17.96 12.95
N TRP A 115 2.23 17.10 11.96
CA TRP A 115 1.26 16.15 11.43
C TRP A 115 1.37 14.77 12.11
N THR A 116 1.29 14.74 13.45
CA THR A 116 1.58 13.53 14.25
C THR A 116 0.40 12.57 14.40
N ASP A 117 -0.84 13.00 14.17
CA ASP A 117 -2.06 12.19 14.31
C ASP A 117 -2.75 11.92 12.96
N PHE A 118 -3.65 10.93 12.91
CA PHE A 118 -4.44 10.60 11.73
C PHE A 118 -5.20 11.84 11.24
N ARG A 119 -4.89 12.28 10.02
CA ARG A 119 -5.40 13.53 9.42
C ARG A 119 -4.92 14.81 10.13
N GLY A 120 -3.75 14.77 10.76
CA GLY A 120 -3.13 15.93 11.39
C GLY A 120 -3.79 16.34 12.71
N PRO A 121 -3.45 17.52 13.23
CA PRO A 121 -4.02 18.03 14.47
C PRO A 121 -5.54 18.03 14.46
N ASN A 122 -6.16 17.62 15.58
CA ASN A 122 -7.61 17.50 15.74
C ASN A 122 -8.30 16.54 14.73
N ARG A 123 -7.55 15.75 13.96
CA ARG A 123 -8.05 14.81 12.96
C ARG A 123 -8.91 15.45 11.86
N ALA A 124 -8.74 16.74 11.64
CA ALA A 124 -9.55 17.53 10.71
C ALA A 124 -9.14 17.31 9.24
N GLY A 125 -7.90 16.92 8.96
CA GLY A 125 -7.36 16.82 7.60
C GLY A 125 -6.96 18.16 7.00
N GLU A 126 -6.69 19.15 7.84
CA GLU A 126 -6.34 20.51 7.44
C GLU A 126 -4.92 20.84 7.89
N TYR A 127 -4.13 21.44 6.99
CA TYR A 127 -2.76 21.87 7.27
C TYR A 127 -2.71 23.37 7.56
N ALA A 128 -2.30 23.74 8.77
CA ALA A 128 -2.22 25.13 9.23
C ALA A 128 -0.87 25.50 9.87
N GLN A 129 0.19 24.71 9.66
CA GLN A 129 1.50 24.98 10.30
C GLN A 129 2.24 26.18 9.67
N ALA A 130 2.27 26.24 8.34
CA ALA A 130 3.01 27.25 7.58
C ALA A 130 2.37 27.48 6.22
N GLU A 131 2.68 28.60 5.59
CA GLU A 131 2.28 28.85 4.20
C GLU A 131 2.94 27.84 3.26
N ILE A 132 2.14 27.34 2.31
CA ILE A 132 2.61 26.45 1.25
C ILE A 132 2.67 27.23 -0.06
N LEU A 133 3.56 26.82 -0.96
CA LEU A 133 3.64 27.38 -2.30
C LEU A 133 2.38 27.02 -3.09
N THR A 134 1.53 28.02 -3.37
CA THR A 134 0.30 27.87 -4.17
C THR A 134 0.53 28.22 -5.65
N ALA A 135 1.52 29.06 -5.96
CA ALA A 135 1.93 29.37 -7.32
C ALA A 135 3.06 28.45 -7.76
N TRP A 136 2.75 27.44 -8.58
CA TRP A 136 3.74 26.46 -9.01
C TRP A 136 4.51 26.94 -10.24
N PRO A 137 5.84 26.68 -10.32
CA PRO A 137 6.61 26.95 -11.53
C PRO A 137 6.10 26.08 -12.68
N SER A 138 6.24 26.57 -13.91
CA SER A 138 5.83 25.85 -15.13
C SER A 138 6.56 24.52 -15.32
N THR A 139 7.76 24.38 -14.76
CA THR A 139 8.56 23.15 -14.74
C THR A 139 8.09 22.13 -13.70
N GLY A 140 7.16 22.51 -12.81
CA GLY A 140 6.68 21.68 -11.71
C GLY A 140 7.59 21.69 -10.47
N LEU A 141 7.08 21.13 -9.38
CA LEU A 141 7.81 20.99 -8.13
C LEU A 141 8.88 19.90 -8.23
N HIS A 142 10.03 20.13 -7.60
CA HIS A 142 11.07 19.11 -7.49
C HIS A 142 10.62 17.98 -6.56
N ARG A 143 10.64 16.74 -7.06
CA ARG A 143 10.30 15.55 -6.28
C ARG A 143 11.46 15.14 -5.38
N LEU A 144 11.33 15.40 -4.07
CA LEU A 144 12.33 15.03 -3.07
C LEU A 144 12.45 13.52 -2.89
N TRP A 145 11.32 12.81 -2.80
CA TRP A 145 11.29 11.36 -2.63
C TRP A 145 9.99 10.77 -3.17
N LYS A 146 9.97 9.45 -3.35
CA LYS A 146 8.78 8.68 -3.71
C LYS A 146 8.87 7.32 -3.04
N GLN A 147 7.83 6.92 -2.32
CA GLN A 147 7.74 5.61 -1.67
C GLN A 147 6.47 4.91 -2.14
N PRO A 148 6.56 3.71 -2.76
CA PRO A 148 5.39 2.88 -2.97
C PRO A 148 4.78 2.47 -1.62
N ILE A 149 3.51 2.84 -1.43
CA ILE A 149 2.66 2.42 -0.31
C ILE A 149 1.62 1.45 -0.86
N GLY A 150 1.29 0.40 -0.12
CA GLY A 150 0.36 -0.64 -0.58
C GLY A 150 -1.08 -0.13 -0.66
N GLY A 151 -2.05 -1.06 -0.76
CA GLY A 151 -3.47 -0.73 -0.92
C GLY A 151 -4.19 -0.09 0.30
N GLY A 152 -3.45 0.48 1.25
CA GLY A 152 -4.04 1.16 2.41
C GLY A 152 -4.68 2.50 2.03
N TYR A 153 -5.77 2.86 2.72
CA TYR A 153 -6.49 4.14 2.53
C TYR A 153 -6.23 5.13 3.69
N ALA A 154 -5.24 4.84 4.53
CA ALA A 154 -4.92 5.69 5.68
C ALA A 154 -4.16 6.95 5.25
N SER A 155 -4.41 8.06 5.95
CA SER A 155 -3.53 9.24 5.92
C SER A 155 -2.22 8.90 6.64
N PHE A 156 -1.09 9.42 6.17
CA PHE A 156 0.20 9.24 6.83
C PHE A 156 0.33 10.16 8.05
N THR A 157 1.24 9.80 8.97
CA THR A 157 1.65 10.67 10.08
C THR A 157 3.15 10.94 10.03
N VAL A 158 3.61 12.03 10.64
CA VAL A 158 5.01 12.42 10.69
C VAL A 158 5.43 12.58 12.14
N ALA A 159 6.53 11.93 12.52
CA ALA A 159 7.16 12.09 13.82
C ALA A 159 8.67 11.86 13.67
N GLU A 160 9.48 12.64 14.40
CA GLU A 160 10.93 12.45 14.48
C GLU A 160 11.63 12.36 13.11
N GLY A 161 11.19 13.19 12.15
CA GLY A 161 11.75 13.19 10.79
C GLY A 161 11.39 11.97 9.93
N ARG A 162 10.41 11.16 10.35
CA ARG A 162 9.93 9.97 9.63
C ARG A 162 8.45 10.11 9.31
N ALA A 163 8.05 9.59 8.14
CA ALA A 163 6.66 9.43 7.74
C ALA A 163 6.24 7.96 7.92
N TYR A 164 5.04 7.75 8.47
CA TYR A 164 4.44 6.44 8.78
C TYR A 164 3.13 6.24 8.03
#